data_AF-A0A7C5PFG1-F1
#
_entry.id   AF-A0A7C5PFG1-F1
#
_cell.length_a   1.000
_cell.length_b   1.000
_cell.length_c   1.000
_cell.angle_alpha   90.00
_cell.angle_beta   90.00
_cell.angle_gamma   90.00
#
_symmetry.space_group_name_H-M   'P 1'
#
loop_
_entity.id
_entity.type
_entity.pdbx_description
1 polymer ?
#
loop_
_entity_poly.entity_id
_entity_poly.type
_entity_poly.pdbx_seq_one_letter_code
_entity_poly.pdbx_strand_id
1 'polypeptide(L)'
;GLPGESLESFAAGFDRLAALRPHVIQVGILKRLRGAPIARHDADWQMVYNPAPPYDILQNNLIDFPTMQRLKRFARYWEIVVNRGHFPEAAPLQSFARFWEFSDWLYAQTGQTHEIARARLAGLLRRYLGMAR
;
A
#
# COMPACT_ATOMS: atom_id res chain seq x y z
N GLY A 1 4.03 -0.35 9.73
CA GLY A 1 3.39 0.84 10.35
C GLY A 1 3.01 0.61 11.81
N LEU A 2 2.76 -0.62 12.24
CA LEU A 2 2.64 -0.95 13.67
C LEU A 2 4.00 -0.84 14.39
N PRO A 3 4.02 -0.70 15.72
CA PRO A 3 5.22 -0.88 16.53
C PRO A 3 5.90 -2.22 16.21
N GLY A 4 7.21 -2.21 15.94
CA GLY A 4 7.97 -3.42 15.59
C GLY A 4 7.83 -3.91 14.15
N GLU A 5 6.99 -3.29 13.33
CA GLU A 5 6.77 -3.70 11.95
C GLU A 5 7.64 -2.89 10.97
N SER A 6 8.71 -3.52 10.46
CA SER A 6 9.50 -3.03 9.34
C SER A 6 8.80 -3.28 8.00
N LEU A 7 9.28 -2.64 6.92
CA LEU A 7 8.75 -2.88 5.57
C LEU A 7 8.90 -4.36 5.15
N GLU A 8 10.03 -4.98 5.48
CA GLU A 8 10.34 -6.37 5.16
C GLU A 8 9.40 -7.33 5.90
N SER A 9 9.16 -7.07 7.19
CA SER A 9 8.22 -7.88 7.99
C SER A 9 6.78 -7.76 7.47
N PHE A 10 6.37 -6.56 7.06
CA PHE A 10 5.08 -6.31 6.40
C PHE A 10 4.99 -7.07 5.08
N ALA A 11 6.00 -6.96 4.21
CA ALA A 11 6.05 -7.64 2.91
C ALA A 11 5.94 -9.16 3.07
N ALA A 12 6.68 -9.74 4.01
CA ALA A 12 6.60 -11.17 4.32
C ALA A 12 5.24 -11.59 4.90
N GLY A 13 4.60 -10.73 5.71
CA GLY A 13 3.22 -10.94 6.18
C GLY A 13 2.21 -10.91 5.04
N PHE A 14 2.35 -9.93 4.15
CA PHE A 14 1.52 -9.77 2.97
C PHE A 14 1.62 -10.97 2.03
N ASP A 15 2.83 -11.41 1.67
CA ASP A 15 3.03 -12.55 0.78
C ASP A 15 2.50 -13.85 1.37
N ARG A 16 2.66 -14.06 2.68
CA ARG A 16 2.03 -15.18 3.39
C ARG A 16 0.51 -15.16 3.27
N LEU A 17 -0.11 -13.99 3.43
CA LEU A 17 -1.57 -13.84 3.29
C LEU A 17 -2.01 -14.03 1.82
N ALA A 18 -1.29 -13.45 0.87
CA ALA A 18 -1.58 -13.59 -0.56
C ALA A 18 -1.51 -15.06 -1.03
N ALA A 19 -0.58 -15.84 -0.48
CA ALA A 19 -0.45 -17.27 -0.76
C ALA A 19 -1.70 -18.08 -0.34
N LEU A 20 -2.49 -17.60 0.62
CA LEU A 20 -3.77 -18.22 1.01
C LEU A 20 -4.89 -17.97 -0.02
N ARG A 21 -4.63 -17.14 -1.05
CA ARG A 21 -5.57 -16.75 -2.10
C ARG A 21 -6.93 -16.25 -1.55
N PRO A 22 -6.94 -15.29 -0.60
CA PRO A 22 -8.18 -14.70 -0.14
C PRO A 22 -8.85 -13.92 -1.28
N HIS A 23 -10.18 -13.77 -1.19
CA HIS A 23 -10.94 -12.96 -2.15
C HIS A 23 -10.56 -11.49 -2.09
N VAL A 24 -10.19 -10.99 -0.91
CA VAL A 24 -9.82 -9.59 -0.64
C VAL A 24 -8.67 -9.57 0.36
N ILE A 25 -7.69 -8.69 0.14
CA ILE A 25 -6.69 -8.34 1.15
C ILE A 25 -6.86 -6.87 1.51
N GLN A 26 -7.18 -6.60 2.78
CA GLN A 26 -7.26 -5.23 3.27
C GLN A 26 -5.88 -4.76 3.70
N VAL A 27 -5.31 -3.82 2.95
CA VAL A 27 -4.09 -3.10 3.34
C VAL A 27 -4.49 -1.74 3.88
N GLY A 28 -4.18 -1.49 5.14
CA GLY A 28 -4.52 -0.25 5.85
C GLY A 28 -3.30 0.42 6.45
N ILE A 29 -3.36 1.74 6.58
CA ILE A 29 -2.32 2.53 7.22
C ILE A 29 -2.81 2.88 8.63
N LEU A 30 -1.96 2.63 9.62
CA LEU A 30 -2.28 2.87 11.02
C LEU A 30 -2.71 4.32 11.24
N LYS A 31 -3.80 4.50 11.98
CA LYS A 31 -4.29 5.81 12.42
C LYS A 31 -4.22 5.91 13.93
N ARG A 32 -3.87 7.09 14.44
CA ARG A 32 -3.92 7.39 15.86
C ARG A 32 -5.29 7.95 16.22
N LEU A 33 -6.10 7.12 16.87
CA LEU A 33 -7.38 7.54 17.43
C LEU A 33 -7.21 7.91 18.91
N ARG A 34 -7.95 8.93 19.36
CA ARG A 34 -7.92 9.37 20.76
C ARG A 34 -8.35 8.21 21.68
N GLY A 35 -7.55 7.95 22.72
CA GLY A 35 -7.82 6.89 23.71
C GLY A 35 -7.39 5.48 23.28
N ALA A 36 -6.88 5.29 22.06
CA ALA A 36 -6.36 4.00 21.64
C ALA A 36 -5.04 3.65 22.37
N PRO A 37 -4.87 2.41 22.88
CA PRO A 37 -3.65 1.99 23.58
C PRO A 37 -2.36 2.14 22.77
N ILE A 38 -2.45 2.24 21.44
CA ILE A 38 -1.32 2.40 20.54
C ILE A 38 -0.40 3.58 20.93
N ALA A 39 -0.98 4.64 21.51
CA ALA A 39 -0.24 5.84 21.91
C ALA A 39 0.87 5.58 22.94
N ARG A 40 0.80 4.48 23.70
CA ARG A 40 1.85 4.10 24.66
C ARG A 40 3.17 3.73 23.99
N HIS A 41 3.16 3.48 22.68
CA HIS A 41 4.32 3.07 21.90
C HIS A 41 4.97 4.25 21.14
N ASP A 42 4.41 5.47 21.23
CA ASP A 42 4.84 6.62 20.44
C ASP A 42 6.33 6.94 20.64
N ALA A 43 6.78 7.00 21.89
CA ALA A 43 8.17 7.33 22.22
C ALA A 43 9.14 6.22 21.82
N ASP A 44 8.88 4.98 22.25
CA ASP A 44 9.75 3.82 22.04
C ASP A 44 9.99 3.52 20.55
N TRP A 45 8.96 3.75 19.72
CA TRP A 45 9.01 3.47 18.29
C TRP A 45 9.11 4.74 17.44
N GLN A 46 9.28 5.91 18.06
CA GLN A 46 9.35 7.21 17.41
C GLN A 46 8.20 7.43 16.41
N MET A 47 6.98 7.08 16.83
CA MET A 47 5.80 7.13 15.96
C MET A 47 5.37 8.57 15.71
N VAL A 48 5.42 9.00 14.46
CA VAL A 48 5.00 10.33 14.04
C VAL A 48 3.69 10.21 13.27
N TYR A 49 2.68 10.98 13.66
CA TYR A 49 1.35 10.95 13.06
C TYR A 49 1.00 12.30 12.43
N ASN A 50 0.09 12.27 11.46
CA ASN A 50 -0.50 13.47 10.90
C ASN A 50 -1.30 14.21 11.98
N PRO A 51 -1.06 15.51 12.23
CA PRO A 51 -1.84 16.26 13.20
C PRO A 51 -3.28 16.52 12.76
N ALA A 52 -3.58 16.39 11.46
CA ALA A 52 -4.92 16.52 10.90
C ALA A 52 -5.57 15.14 10.66
N PRO A 53 -6.92 15.05 10.68
CA PRO A 53 -7.63 13.86 10.21
C PRO A 53 -7.15 13.44 8.81
N PRO A 54 -6.98 12.13 8.54
CA PRO A 54 -7.44 11.01 9.35
C PRO A 54 -6.41 10.50 10.39
N TYR A 55 -5.42 11.31 10.79
CA TYR A 55 -4.40 10.99 11.81
C TYR A 55 -3.56 9.75 11.49
N ASP A 56 -3.29 9.53 10.20
CA ASP A 56 -2.47 8.43 9.73
C ASP A 56 -1.00 8.60 10.15
N ILE A 57 -0.32 7.47 10.34
CA ILE A 57 1.12 7.47 10.61
C ILE A 57 1.88 8.06 9.41
N LEU A 58 2.84 8.92 9.72
CA LEU A 58 3.76 9.55 8.78
C LEU A 58 5.07 8.78 8.71
N GLN A 59 5.59 8.30 9.84
CA GLN A 59 6.81 7.48 9.93
C GLN A 59 6.96 6.86 11.33
N ASN A 60 7.91 5.93 11.46
CA ASN A 60 8.42 5.43 12.75
C ASN A 60 9.93 5.13 12.62
N ASN A 61 10.57 4.63 13.66
CA ASN A 61 12.00 4.30 13.66
C ASN A 61 12.43 3.17 12.68
N LEU A 62 11.48 2.41 12.12
CA LEU A 62 11.72 1.33 11.16
C LEU A 62 11.32 1.66 9.72
N ILE A 63 10.45 2.66 9.54
CA ILE A 63 9.90 3.06 8.24
C ILE A 63 9.90 4.58 8.18
N ASP A 64 10.79 5.12 7.37
CA ASP A 64 10.91 6.56 7.14
C ASP A 64 9.69 7.15 6.40
N PHE A 65 9.60 8.47 6.40
CA PHE A 65 8.49 9.17 5.76
C PHE A 65 8.35 8.83 4.25
N PRO A 66 9.39 8.92 3.40
CA PRO A 66 9.25 8.57 1.98
C PRO A 66 8.74 7.15 1.75
N THR A 67 9.23 6.18 2.52
CA THR A 67 8.80 4.77 2.41
C THR A 67 7.36 4.59 2.89
N MET A 68 6.95 5.29 3.96
CA MET A 68 5.56 5.28 4.40
C MET A 68 4.62 5.85 3.33
N GLN A 69 5.05 6.89 2.60
CA GLN A 69 4.28 7.44 1.48
C GLN A 69 4.17 6.44 0.31
N ARG A 70 5.23 5.67 0.01
CA ARG A 70 5.17 4.55 -0.96
C ARG A 70 4.19 3.48 -0.51
N LEU A 71 4.21 3.10 0.77
CA LEU A 71 3.29 2.11 1.35
C LEU A 71 1.82 2.58 1.31
N LYS A 72 1.55 3.87 1.53
CA LYS A 72 0.22 4.46 1.35
C LYS A 72 -0.27 4.31 -0.10
N ARG A 73 0.61 4.56 -1.09
CA ARG A 73 0.27 4.35 -2.51
C ARG A 73 0.02 2.88 -2.83
N PHE A 74 0.89 1.99 -2.35
CA PHE A 74 0.71 0.55 -2.46
C PHE A 74 -0.68 0.12 -1.95
N ALA A 75 -1.05 0.52 -0.73
CA ALA A 75 -2.33 0.15 -0.14
C ALA A 75 -3.52 0.65 -0.97
N ARG A 76 -3.44 1.89 -1.46
CA ARG A 76 -4.47 2.50 -2.29
C ARG A 76 -4.59 1.85 -3.66
N TYR A 77 -3.48 1.52 -4.30
CA TYR A 77 -3.48 0.88 -5.59
C TYR A 77 -3.92 -0.58 -5.51
N TRP A 78 -3.55 -1.29 -4.45
CA TRP A 78 -4.00 -2.66 -4.21
C TRP A 78 -5.54 -2.72 -4.19
N GLU A 79 -6.16 -1.76 -3.49
CA GLU A 79 -7.61 -1.64 -3.44
C GLU A 79 -8.25 -1.47 -4.84
N ILE A 80 -7.74 -0.56 -5.67
CA ILE A 80 -8.38 -0.24 -6.95
C ILE A 80 -8.00 -1.21 -8.09
N VAL A 81 -6.88 -1.91 -7.99
CA VAL A 81 -6.40 -2.85 -9.01
C VAL A 81 -6.81 -4.29 -8.68
N VAL A 82 -6.52 -4.75 -7.45
CA VAL A 82 -6.70 -6.15 -7.08
C VAL A 82 -8.06 -6.39 -6.45
N ASN A 83 -8.43 -5.61 -5.42
CA ASN A 83 -9.70 -5.84 -4.72
C ASN A 83 -10.92 -5.43 -5.58
N ARG A 84 -10.90 -4.24 -6.20
CA ARG A 84 -12.03 -3.69 -6.98
C ARG A 84 -11.86 -3.72 -8.49
N GLY A 85 -10.63 -3.82 -8.98
CA GLY A 85 -10.33 -3.61 -10.40
C GLY A 85 -10.90 -4.68 -11.31
N HIS A 86 -11.05 -5.91 -10.76
CA HIS A 86 -11.40 -7.12 -11.50
C HIS A 86 -10.61 -7.19 -12.82
N PHE A 87 -9.29 -6.95 -12.75
CA PHE A 87 -8.38 -7.03 -13.90
C PHE A 87 -7.69 -8.40 -13.88
N PRO A 88 -8.08 -9.36 -14.74
CA PRO A 88 -7.38 -10.63 -14.83
C PRO A 88 -5.89 -10.48 -15.14
N GLU A 89 -5.52 -9.42 -15.87
CA GLU A 89 -4.13 -9.12 -16.21
C GLU A 89 -3.27 -8.80 -14.99
N ALA A 90 -3.86 -8.45 -13.83
CA ALA A 90 -3.11 -8.18 -12.59
C ALA A 90 -2.63 -9.46 -11.87
N ALA A 91 -2.97 -10.66 -12.37
CA ALA A 91 -2.55 -11.93 -11.79
C ALA A 91 -1.02 -12.09 -11.57
N PRO A 92 -0.12 -11.53 -12.41
CA PRO A 92 1.32 -11.58 -12.14
C PRO A 92 1.78 -10.66 -11.00
N LEU A 93 0.95 -9.72 -10.54
CA LEU A 93 1.31 -8.70 -9.55
C LEU A 93 0.88 -9.08 -8.11
N GLN A 94 0.66 -10.36 -7.82
CA GLN A 94 0.10 -10.79 -6.53
C GLN A 94 1.10 -10.80 -5.37
N SER A 95 2.42 -10.73 -5.64
CA SER A 95 3.42 -10.59 -4.59
C SER A 95 3.66 -9.12 -4.23
N PHE A 96 4.05 -8.88 -2.98
CA PHE A 96 4.38 -7.55 -2.48
C PHE A 96 5.40 -6.86 -3.37
N ALA A 97 6.53 -7.52 -3.67
CA ALA A 97 7.60 -6.92 -4.45
C ALA A 97 7.15 -6.45 -5.85
N ARG A 98 6.39 -7.29 -6.57
CA ARG A 98 5.92 -6.95 -7.93
C ARG A 98 4.88 -5.85 -7.90
N PHE A 99 3.97 -5.87 -6.92
CA PHE A 99 2.96 -4.83 -6.78
C PHE A 99 3.55 -3.51 -6.29
N TRP A 100 4.62 -3.57 -5.48
CA TRP A 100 5.37 -2.41 -5.01
C TRP A 100 6.03 -1.66 -6.16
N GLU A 101 6.74 -2.38 -7.04
CA GLU A 101 7.33 -1.80 -8.26
C GLU A 101 6.27 -1.21 -9.18
N PHE A 102 5.16 -1.94 -9.39
CA PHE A 102 4.03 -1.44 -10.17
C PHE A 102 3.44 -0.16 -9.56
N SER A 103 3.35 -0.09 -8.23
CA SER A 103 2.81 1.07 -7.52
C SER A 103 3.66 2.32 -7.73
N ASP A 104 4.98 2.19 -7.65
CA ASP A 104 5.89 3.30 -7.93
C ASP A 104 5.85 3.71 -9.41
N TRP A 105 5.85 2.74 -10.33
CA TRP A 105 5.71 3.01 -11.75
C TRP A 105 4.41 3.73 -12.07
N LEU A 106 3.27 3.25 -11.54
CA LEU A 106 1.95 3.82 -11.79
C LEU A 106 1.90 5.27 -11.33
N TYR A 107 2.41 5.56 -10.13
CA TYR A 107 2.49 6.93 -9.64
C TYR A 107 3.38 7.82 -10.51
N ALA A 108 4.53 7.32 -10.98
CA ALA A 108 5.39 8.04 -11.91
C ALA A 108 4.69 8.36 -13.25
N GLN A 109 3.75 7.53 -13.70
CA GLN A 109 2.99 7.77 -14.93
C GLN A 109 1.81 8.73 -14.75
N THR A 110 1.22 8.79 -13.55
CA THR A 110 -0.06 9.48 -13.35
C THR A 110 0.03 10.70 -12.45
N GLY A 111 0.95 10.75 -11.50
CA GLY A 111 0.95 11.70 -10.39
C GLY A 111 -0.27 11.59 -9.48
N GLN A 112 -1.10 10.56 -9.65
CA GLN A 112 -2.43 10.43 -9.05
C GLN A 112 -2.52 9.19 -8.18
N THR A 113 -2.99 9.34 -6.95
CA THR A 113 -3.29 8.22 -6.03
C THR A 113 -4.78 7.83 -6.04
N HIS A 114 -5.63 8.62 -6.68
CA HIS A 114 -7.07 8.45 -6.77
C HIS A 114 -7.55 8.94 -8.15
N GLU A 115 -8.84 8.72 -8.45
CA GLU A 115 -9.50 9.24 -9.68
C GLU A 115 -8.89 8.77 -11.00
N ILE A 116 -8.20 7.63 -11.01
CA ILE A 116 -7.77 7.00 -12.25
C ILE A 116 -8.95 6.22 -12.83
N ALA A 117 -9.48 6.68 -13.97
CA ALA A 117 -10.57 6.01 -14.67
C ALA A 117 -10.21 4.54 -14.98
N ARG A 118 -11.16 3.61 -14.80
CA ARG A 118 -10.93 2.17 -14.94
C ARG A 118 -10.32 1.78 -16.30
N ALA A 119 -10.78 2.37 -17.39
CA ALA A 119 -10.24 2.12 -18.73
C ALA A 119 -8.78 2.57 -18.86
N ARG A 120 -8.42 3.71 -18.23
CA ARG A 120 -7.04 4.20 -18.17
C ARG A 120 -6.17 3.26 -17.33
N LEU A 121 -6.67 2.80 -16.18
CA LEU A 121 -5.98 1.86 -15.32
C LEU A 121 -5.69 0.52 -16.03
N ALA A 122 -6.66 -0.01 -16.79
CA ALA A 122 -6.48 -1.20 -17.62
C ALA A 122 -5.37 -1.01 -18.68
N GLY A 123 -5.37 0.13 -19.37
CA GLY A 123 -4.34 0.45 -20.36
C GLY A 123 -2.94 0.59 -19.75
N LEU A 124 -2.85 1.21 -18.56
CA LEU A 124 -1.59 1.33 -17.80
C LEU A 124 -1.10 -0.03 -17.32
N LEU A 125 -1.99 -0.89 -16.84
CA LEU A 125 -1.65 -2.24 -16.40
C LEU A 125 -1.08 -3.08 -17.55
N ARG A 126 -1.75 -3.10 -18.71
CA ARG A 126 -1.23 -3.80 -19.90
C ARG A 126 0.12 -3.24 -20.36
N ARG A 127 0.28 -1.91 -20.35
CA ARG A 127 1.55 -1.26 -20.68
C ARG A 127 2.67 -1.66 -19.73
N TYR A 128 2.42 -1.69 -18.42
CA TYR A 128 3.41 -2.13 -17.42
C TYR A 128 3.84 -3.58 -17.64
N LEU A 129 2.89 -4.45 -17.96
CA LEU A 129 3.12 -5.88 -18.17
C LEU A 129 3.70 -6.22 -19.55
N GLY A 130 3.93 -5.22 -20.42
CA GLY A 130 4.40 -5.43 -21.79
C GLY A 130 3.39 -6.16 -22.69
N MET A 131 2.11 -6.17 -22.31
CA MET A 131 1.04 -6.76 -23.12
C MET A 131 0.69 -5.78 -24.25
N ALA A 132 0.93 -6.19 -25.50
CA ALA A 132 0.57 -5.41 -26.68
C ALA A 132 -0.94 -5.13 -26.74
N ARG A 133 -1.32 -4.05 -27.44
CA ARG A 133 -2.72 -3.65 -27.64
C ARG A 133 -3.54 -4.69 -28.36
#